data_AF-A0A1I2MZD5-F1
#
_entry.id   AF-A0A1I2MZD5-F1
#
_cell.length_a   1.000
_cell.length_b   1.000
_cell.length_c   1.000
_cell.angle_alpha   90.00
_cell.angle_beta   90.00
_cell.angle_gamma   90.00
#
_symmetry.space_group_name_H-M   'P 1'
#
loop_
_entity.id
_entity.type
_entity.pdbx_description
1 polymer ?
#
loop_
_entity_poly.entity_id
_entity_poly.type
_entity_poly.pdbx_seq_one_letter_code
_entity_poly.pdbx_strand_id
1 'polypeptide(L)'
;MRATSVTAAARTLIAAGTADAMRDFTERLTFAPADEILHMLRTLAAEDWIALPPWARNLAYRLACLQRPTDPDLLREAAADLLSFGPDWDSHAYELQERAAAASVHGAAASTGEAADH
;
A
#
# COMPACT_ATOMS: atom_id res chain seq x y z
N MET A 1 -3.83 25.52 -9.93
CA MET A 1 -3.25 24.27 -10.46
C MET A 1 -4.09 23.13 -9.92
N ARG A 2 -4.85 22.38 -10.74
CA ARG A 2 -5.55 21.19 -10.22
C ARG A 2 -4.47 20.14 -9.97
N ALA A 3 -4.26 19.74 -8.72
CA ALA A 3 -3.39 18.61 -8.42
C ALA A 3 -4.04 17.35 -9.03
N THR A 4 -3.46 16.84 -10.11
CA THR A 4 -3.89 15.55 -10.68
C THR A 4 -3.66 14.45 -9.65
N SER A 5 -4.68 13.62 -9.38
CA SER A 5 -4.59 12.53 -8.40
C SER A 5 -3.48 11.52 -8.76
N VAL A 6 -2.91 10.85 -7.76
CA VAL A 6 -1.94 9.75 -7.93
C VAL A 6 -2.47 8.66 -8.88
N THR A 7 -3.79 8.42 -8.87
CA THR A 7 -4.43 7.46 -9.79
C THR A 7 -4.26 7.84 -11.25
N ALA A 8 -4.38 9.13 -11.58
CA ALA A 8 -4.20 9.59 -12.95
C ALA A 8 -2.74 9.46 -13.40
N ALA A 9 -1.79 9.75 -12.52
CA ALA A 9 -0.36 9.58 -12.83
C ALA A 9 0.03 8.11 -12.98
N ALA A 10 -0.55 7.22 -12.16
CA ALA A 10 -0.38 5.79 -12.32
C ALA A 10 -0.90 5.29 -13.68
N ARG A 11 -2.06 5.80 -14.14
CA ARG A 11 -2.58 5.47 -15.48
C ARG A 11 -1.66 5.97 -16.59
N THR A 12 -1.11 7.18 -16.46
CA THR A 12 -0.11 7.69 -17.42
C THR A 12 1.14 6.81 -17.42
N LEU A 13 1.62 6.38 -16.25
CA LEU A 13 2.74 5.45 -16.13
C LEU A 13 2.46 4.12 -16.83
N ILE A 14 1.29 3.53 -16.60
CA ILE A 14 0.86 2.27 -17.24
C ILE A 14 0.82 2.43 -18.77
N ALA A 15 0.25 3.53 -19.26
CA ALA A 15 0.05 3.74 -20.70
C ALA A 15 1.35 4.09 -21.44
N ALA A 16 2.22 4.92 -20.85
CA ALA A 16 3.37 5.49 -21.54
C ALA A 16 4.70 4.84 -21.14
N GLY A 17 4.86 4.40 -19.89
CA GLY A 17 6.11 3.81 -19.38
C GLY A 17 7.35 4.72 -19.50
N THR A 18 7.17 6.02 -19.72
CA THR A 18 8.28 6.95 -19.96
C THR A 18 8.93 7.41 -18.65
N ALA A 19 10.18 7.85 -18.72
CA ALA A 19 10.89 8.39 -17.56
C ALA A 19 10.15 9.59 -16.92
N ASP A 20 9.47 10.42 -17.72
CA ASP A 20 8.67 11.53 -17.22
C ASP A 20 7.41 11.04 -16.50
N ALA A 21 6.74 10.00 -17.01
CA ALA A 21 5.60 9.39 -16.33
C ALA A 21 6.03 8.72 -15.01
N MET A 22 7.20 8.07 -14.97
CA MET A 22 7.78 7.52 -13.75
C MET A 22 8.06 8.62 -12.71
N ARG A 23 8.63 9.75 -13.14
CA ARG A 23 8.92 10.90 -12.28
C ARG A 23 7.65 11.52 -11.71
N ASP A 24 6.67 11.82 -12.56
CA ASP A 24 5.39 12.42 -12.15
C ASP A 24 4.63 11.50 -11.19
N PHE A 25 4.58 10.20 -11.46
CA PHE A 25 4.01 9.21 -10.54
C PHE A 25 4.72 9.22 -9.19
N THR A 26 6.06 9.15 -9.20
CA THR A 26 6.86 9.12 -7.96
C THR A 26 6.63 10.39 -7.13
N GLU A 27 6.64 11.57 -7.76
CA GLU A 27 6.43 12.84 -7.07
C GLU A 27 5.05 12.90 -6.41
N ARG A 28 3.99 12.56 -7.15
CA ARG A 28 2.62 12.56 -6.61
C ARG A 28 2.43 11.52 -5.52
N LEU A 29 2.93 10.31 -5.73
CA LEU A 29 2.84 9.22 -4.77
C LEU A 29 3.51 9.59 -3.44
N THR A 30 4.66 10.27 -3.50
CA THR A 30 5.42 10.68 -2.30
C THR A 30 4.61 11.58 -1.37
N PHE A 31 3.72 12.41 -1.91
CA PHE A 31 2.90 13.34 -1.12
C PHE A 31 1.44 12.89 -0.96
N ALA A 32 1.07 11.73 -1.51
CA ALA A 32 -0.30 11.22 -1.42
C ALA A 32 -0.60 10.67 -0.01
N PRO A 33 -1.80 10.92 0.54
CA PRO A 33 -2.23 10.29 1.77
C PRO A 33 -2.49 8.80 1.56
N ALA A 34 -2.36 8.00 2.62
CA ALA A 34 -2.54 6.55 2.57
C ALA A 34 -3.87 6.13 1.92
N ASP A 35 -4.99 6.81 2.21
CA ASP A 35 -6.28 6.50 1.59
C ASP A 35 -6.28 6.65 0.07
N GLU A 36 -5.60 7.69 -0.46
CA GLU A 36 -5.51 7.89 -1.90
C GLU A 36 -4.62 6.83 -2.54
N ILE A 37 -3.51 6.47 -1.88
CA ILE A 37 -2.62 5.39 -2.31
C ILE A 37 -3.37 4.05 -2.38
N LEU A 38 -4.11 3.70 -1.32
CA LEU A 38 -4.86 2.45 -1.25
C LEU A 38 -6.02 2.42 -2.22
N HIS A 39 -6.72 3.55 -2.39
CA HIS A 39 -7.75 3.68 -3.40
C HIS A 39 -7.20 3.43 -4.80
N MET A 40 -6.06 4.04 -5.15
CA MET A 40 -5.37 3.80 -6.42
C MET A 40 -5.00 2.32 -6.58
N LEU A 41 -4.29 1.74 -5.62
CA LEU A 41 -3.80 0.35 -5.69
C LEU A 41 -4.96 -0.63 -5.92
N ARG A 42 -6.01 -0.53 -5.11
CA ARG A 42 -7.17 -1.42 -5.19
C ARG A 42 -7.98 -1.22 -6.47
N THR A 43 -8.11 0.03 -6.94
CA THR A 43 -8.78 0.34 -8.21
C THR A 43 -8.04 -0.29 -9.39
N LEU A 44 -6.73 -0.06 -9.49
CA LEU A 44 -5.93 -0.60 -10.59
C LEU A 44 -5.83 -2.13 -10.52
N ALA A 45 -5.72 -2.70 -9.32
CA ALA A 45 -5.68 -4.15 -9.16
C ALA A 45 -6.99 -4.84 -9.58
N ALA A 46 -8.14 -4.20 -9.33
CA ALA A 46 -9.44 -4.70 -9.76
C ALA A 46 -9.64 -4.63 -11.29
N GLU A 47 -8.98 -3.68 -11.97
CA GLU A 47 -9.01 -3.54 -13.43
C GLU A 47 -8.05 -4.52 -14.10
N ASP A 48 -6.78 -4.50 -13.69
CA ASP A 48 -5.72 -5.37 -14.16
C ASP A 48 -4.56 -5.37 -13.14
N TRP A 49 -4.46 -6.46 -12.38
CA TRP A 49 -3.50 -6.59 -11.29
C TRP A 49 -2.02 -6.49 -11.73
N ILE A 50 -1.70 -6.86 -12.97
CA ILE A 50 -0.33 -6.78 -13.51
C ILE A 50 -0.02 -5.46 -14.21
N ALA A 51 -0.98 -4.56 -14.39
CA ALA A 51 -0.78 -3.35 -15.18
C ALA A 51 0.25 -2.41 -14.56
N LEU A 52 0.23 -2.22 -13.25
CA LEU A 52 1.23 -1.39 -12.56
C LEU A 52 2.56 -2.17 -12.44
N PRO A 53 3.72 -1.59 -12.77
CA PRO A 53 4.98 -2.33 -12.64
C PRO A 53 5.29 -2.66 -11.17
N PRO A 54 5.95 -3.79 -10.86
CA PRO A 54 6.22 -4.22 -9.48
C PRO A 54 6.90 -3.17 -8.60
N TRP A 55 7.86 -2.42 -9.13
CA TRP A 55 8.53 -1.36 -8.37
C TRP A 55 7.55 -0.29 -7.86
N ALA A 56 6.52 0.03 -8.64
CA ALA A 56 5.56 1.08 -8.32
C ALA A 56 4.53 0.62 -7.28
N ARG A 57 4.05 -0.63 -7.37
CA ARG A 57 3.21 -1.23 -6.30
C ARG A 57 3.96 -1.33 -4.98
N ASN A 58 5.20 -1.84 -5.01
CA ASN A 58 6.04 -1.97 -3.82
C ASN A 58 6.29 -0.62 -3.14
N LEU A 59 6.61 0.42 -3.92
CA LEU A 59 6.80 1.77 -3.39
C LEU A 59 5.51 2.33 -2.76
N ALA A 60 4.38 2.16 -3.45
CA ALA A 60 3.08 2.64 -2.98
C ALA A 60 2.66 1.96 -1.66
N TYR A 61 2.71 0.62 -1.60
CA TYR A 61 2.42 -0.10 -0.36
C TYR A 61 3.35 0.30 0.78
N ARG A 62 4.66 0.46 0.52
CA ARG A 62 5.60 0.91 1.56
C ARG A 62 5.25 2.28 2.13
N LEU A 63 4.90 3.24 1.27
CA LEU A 63 4.49 4.57 1.72
C LEU A 63 3.17 4.53 2.51
N ALA A 64 2.19 3.72 2.08
CA ALA A 64 0.97 3.51 2.85
C ALA A 64 1.24 2.87 4.22
N CYS A 65 2.07 1.83 4.29
CA CYS A 65 2.46 1.15 5.53
C CYS A 65 3.25 2.05 6.48
N LEU A 66 4.02 3.03 5.98
CA LEU A 66 4.70 4.02 6.82
C LEU A 66 3.70 5.00 7.46
N GLN A 67 2.64 5.37 6.74
CA GLN A 67 1.57 6.23 7.25
C GLN A 67 0.61 5.51 8.20
N ARG A 68 0.46 4.17 8.04
CA ARG A 68 -0.42 3.31 8.87
C ARG A 68 0.33 2.08 9.38
N PRO A 69 1.30 2.25 10.29
CA PRO A 69 2.21 1.18 10.68
C PRO A 69 1.57 0.04 11.47
N THR A 70 0.35 0.23 11.96
CA THR A 70 -0.41 -0.70 12.81
C THR A 70 -1.73 -1.14 12.19
N ASP A 71 -1.98 -0.86 10.91
CA ASP A 71 -3.15 -1.37 10.19
C ASP A 71 -2.89 -2.82 9.74
N PRO A 72 -3.45 -3.84 10.41
CA PRO A 72 -3.09 -5.22 10.15
C PRO A 72 -3.56 -5.70 8.77
N ASP A 73 -4.64 -5.14 8.23
CA ASP A 73 -5.17 -5.55 6.93
C ASP A 73 -4.29 -5.00 5.80
N LEU A 74 -3.87 -3.74 5.92
CA LEU A 74 -2.90 -3.15 5.02
C LEU A 74 -1.57 -3.92 5.02
N LEU A 75 -1.04 -4.25 6.20
CA LEU A 75 0.23 -4.97 6.30
C LEU A 75 0.16 -6.36 5.65
N ARG A 76 -0.98 -7.07 5.77
CA ARG A 76 -1.20 -8.35 5.09
C ARG A 76 -1.32 -8.19 3.58
N GLU A 77 -2.06 -7.18 3.12
CA GLU A 77 -2.23 -6.88 1.69
C GLU A 77 -0.87 -6.57 1.03
N ALA A 78 -0.05 -5.73 1.67
CA ALA A 78 1.30 -5.40 1.20
C ALA A 78 2.25 -6.62 1.20
N ALA A 79 2.16 -7.49 2.21
CA ALA A 79 2.96 -8.72 2.25
C ALA A 79 2.59 -9.68 1.11
N ALA A 80 1.30 -9.83 0.82
CA ALA A 80 0.82 -10.69 -0.27
C ALA A 80 1.28 -10.20 -1.64
N ASP A 81 1.31 -8.88 -1.88
CA ASP A 81 1.84 -8.30 -3.12
C ASP A 81 3.34 -8.62 -3.28
N LEU A 82 4.16 -8.46 -2.23
CA LEU A 82 5.59 -8.78 -2.28
C LEU A 82 5.87 -10.25 -2.60
N LEU A 83 5.17 -11.17 -1.94
CA LEU A 83 5.32 -12.62 -2.16
C LEU A 83 4.90 -13.07 -3.58
N SER A 84 4.18 -12.22 -4.31
CA SER A 84 3.75 -12.51 -5.69
C SER A 84 4.88 -12.33 -6.72
N PHE A 85 6.02 -11.74 -6.35
CA PHE A 85 7.11 -11.37 -7.28
C PHE A 85 8.49 -11.85 -6.84
N GLY A 86 8.63 -13.18 -6.68
CA GLY A 86 9.92 -13.85 -6.47
C GLY A 86 10.54 -13.61 -5.09
N PRO A 87 11.58 -14.38 -4.72
CA PRO A 87 12.05 -14.47 -3.33
C PRO A 87 12.83 -13.23 -2.84
N ASP A 88 13.15 -12.28 -3.73
CA ASP A 88 14.00 -11.12 -3.42
C ASP A 88 13.43 -10.26 -2.28
N TRP A 89 12.11 -10.29 -2.08
CA TRP A 89 11.40 -9.45 -1.11
C TRP A 89 10.72 -10.23 0.02
N ASP A 90 10.93 -11.54 0.10
CA ASP A 90 10.26 -12.43 1.06
C ASP A 90 10.52 -12.01 2.51
N SER A 91 11.76 -11.63 2.86
CA SER A 91 12.10 -11.19 4.21
C SER A 91 11.24 -9.98 4.65
N HIS A 92 11.05 -9.01 3.75
CA HIS A 92 10.19 -7.87 4.02
C HIS A 92 8.71 -8.24 4.12
N ALA A 93 8.25 -9.21 3.32
CA ALA A 93 6.89 -9.71 3.43
C ALA A 93 6.64 -10.39 4.79
N TYR A 94 7.59 -11.20 5.27
CA TYR A 94 7.50 -11.85 6.57
C TYR A 94 7.52 -10.83 7.72
N GLU A 95 8.37 -9.80 7.65
CA GLU A 95 8.36 -8.69 8.62
C GLU A 95 7.00 -7.99 8.68
N LEU A 96 6.34 -7.77 7.54
CA LEU A 96 4.99 -7.19 7.49
C LEU A 96 3.95 -8.13 8.11
N GLN A 97 4.03 -9.43 7.88
CA GLN A 97 3.13 -10.43 8.48
C GLN A 97 3.28 -10.49 9.99
N GLU A 98 4.51 -10.47 10.52
CA GLU A 98 4.78 -10.43 11.96
C GLU A 98 4.18 -9.17 12.60
N ARG A 99 4.37 -8.01 11.97
CA ARG A 99 3.78 -6.75 12.42
C ARG A 99 2.26 -6.78 12.39
N ALA A 100 1.65 -7.36 11.36
CA ALA A 100 0.20 -7.51 11.26
C ALA A 100 -0.36 -8.39 12.38
N ALA A 101 0.32 -9.50 12.69
CA ALA A 101 -0.04 -10.38 13.79
C ALA A 101 0.03 -9.63 15.14
N ALA A 102 1.12 -8.90 15.39
CA ALA A 102 1.29 -8.10 16.60
C ALA A 102 0.20 -7.01 16.74
N ALA A 103 -0.11 -6.29 15.66
CA ALA A 103 -1.15 -5.24 15.67
C ALA A 103 -2.55 -5.80 15.95
N SER A 104 -2.86 -7.00 15.45
CA SER A 104 -4.15 -7.65 15.67
C SER A 104 -4.37 -8.05 17.13
N VAL A 105 -3.30 -8.42 17.85
CA VAL A 105 -3.36 -8.73 19.29
C VAL A 105 -3.64 -7.48 20.12
N HIS A 106 -3.04 -6.34 19.77
CA HIS A 106 -3.23 -5.07 20.49
C HIS A 106 -4.62 -4.47 20.26
N GLY A 107 -5.19 -4.61 19.05
CA GLY A 107 -6.57 -4.18 18.77
C GLY A 107 -7.62 -4.99 19.56
N ALA A 108 -7.39 -6.29 19.74
CA ALA A 108 -8.29 -7.16 20.52
C ALA A 108 -8.26 -6.82 22.02
N ALA A 109 -7.09 -6.52 22.59
CA ALA A 109 -6.96 -6.14 24.01
C ALA A 109 -7.59 -4.78 24.35
N ALA A 110 -7.63 -3.84 23.39
CA ALA A 110 -8.33 -2.57 23.58
C ALA A 110 -9.86 -2.72 23.56
N SER A 111 -10.39 -3.67 22.79
CA SER A 111 -11.84 -3.90 22.69
C SER A 111 -12.47 -4.62 23.89
N THR A 112 -11.67 -5.26 24.75
CA THR A 112 -12.14 -6.02 25.92
C THR A 112 -12.13 -5.22 27.23
N GLY A 113 -11.64 -3.98 27.22
CA GLY A 113 -11.52 -3.13 28.41
C GLY A 113 -12.71 -2.20 28.74
N GLU A 114 -13.71 -2.09 27.86
CA GLU A 114 -14.78 -1.07 27.96
C GLU A 114 -16.18 -1.69 28.21
N ALA A 115 -16.25 -2.69 29.10
CA ALA A 115 -17.52 -3.33 29.48
C ALA A 115 -17.67 -3.57 30.99
N ALA A 116 -17.03 -2.75 31.82
CA ALA A 116 -17.17 -2.81 33.28
C ALA A 116 -17.24 -1.41 33.90
N ASP A 117 -18.33 -0.69 33.63
CA ASP A 117 -18.94 0.25 34.60
C ASP A 117 -20.29 0.72 34.03
N HIS A 118 -21.39 0.11 34.50
CA HIS A 118 -22.74 0.70 34.64
C HIS A 118 -23.63 -0.22 35.48
#